data_AF-A0A7L3TJ38-F1
#
_entry.id   AF-A0A7L3TJ38-F1
#
_cell.length_a   1.000
_cell.length_b   1.000
_cell.length_c   1.000
_cell.angle_alpha   90.00
_cell.angle_beta   90.00
_cell.angle_gamma   90.00
#
_symmetry.space_group_name_H-M   'P 1'
#
loop_
_entity.id
_entity.type
_entity.pdbx_description
1 polymer ?
#
loop_
_entity_poly.entity_id
_entity_poly.type
_entity_poly.pdbx_seq_one_letter_code
_entity_poly.pdbx_strand_id
1 'polypeptide(L)'
;LHSFFSAAPAKKRSRSPEAGSDEEVAKGGAVKKAKAAGDETGKASLLSPEQLERIRKNKEAARQRLAERNVPPGFGESWRRQLAGEFSKPYFVEVSE
;
A
#
# COMPACT_ATOMS: atom_id res chain seq x y z
N LEU A 1 19.53 -16.09 27.19
CA LEU A 1 19.04 -15.43 25.96
C LEU A 1 18.71 -16.51 24.93
N HIS A 2 17.44 -16.76 24.66
CA HIS A 2 17.03 -17.74 23.66
C HIS A 2 16.81 -16.99 22.35
N SER A 3 17.65 -17.24 21.36
CA SER A 3 17.54 -16.66 20.02
C SER A 3 16.36 -17.32 19.29
N PHE A 4 15.22 -16.63 19.21
CA PHE A 4 14.00 -17.09 18.53
C PHE A 4 14.01 -16.90 17.00
N PHE A 5 15.07 -16.32 16.44
CA PHE A 5 15.18 -16.05 15.01
C PHE A 5 16.44 -16.72 14.43
N SER A 6 16.36 -18.03 14.25
CA SER A 6 17.17 -18.71 13.25
C SER A 6 16.23 -19.17 12.14
N ALA A 7 16.32 -18.53 10.97
CA ALA A 7 15.52 -18.93 9.81
C ALA A 7 16.13 -20.21 9.23
N ALA A 8 15.53 -21.35 9.51
CA ALA A 8 15.86 -22.61 8.83
C ALA A 8 15.54 -22.49 7.32
N PRO A 9 16.35 -23.10 6.42
CA PRO A 9 16.10 -23.01 4.98
C PRO A 9 14.79 -23.69 4.62
N ALA A 10 13.89 -22.96 3.96
CA ALA A 10 12.57 -23.46 3.57
C ALA A 10 12.70 -24.62 2.57
N LYS A 11 12.27 -25.82 2.96
CA LYS A 11 12.01 -26.92 2.02
C LYS A 11 10.86 -26.51 1.10
N LYS A 12 11.14 -26.37 -0.19
CA LYS A 12 10.14 -26.06 -1.22
C LYS A 12 9.09 -27.16 -1.25
N ARG A 13 7.86 -26.82 -0.86
CA ARG A 13 6.69 -27.68 -1.01
C ARG A 13 6.26 -27.63 -2.47
N SER A 14 6.45 -28.71 -3.23
CA SER A 14 5.98 -28.83 -4.60
C SER A 14 4.46 -28.75 -4.64
N ARG A 15 3.93 -27.88 -5.52
CA ARG A 15 2.49 -27.74 -5.76
C ARG A 15 2.04 -28.96 -6.58
N SER A 16 1.15 -29.76 -6.02
CA SER A 16 0.45 -30.87 -6.71
C SER A 16 -0.38 -30.34 -7.90
N PRO A 17 -0.49 -31.07 -9.03
CA PRO A 17 -1.10 -30.57 -10.25
C PRO A 17 -2.63 -30.72 -10.23
N GLU A 18 -3.35 -29.65 -10.55
CA GLU A 18 -4.71 -29.73 -11.09
C GLU A 18 -4.64 -29.31 -12.56
N ALA A 19 -5.18 -30.15 -13.42
CA ALA A 19 -5.03 -30.14 -14.86
C ALA A 19 -5.74 -28.94 -15.51
N GLY A 20 -5.03 -28.28 -16.42
CA GLY A 20 -5.55 -27.24 -17.29
C GLY A 20 -4.43 -26.68 -18.16
N SER A 21 -4.14 -27.36 -19.26
CA SER A 21 -3.41 -26.86 -20.44
C SER A 21 -3.95 -25.49 -20.85
N ASP A 22 -3.15 -24.46 -21.05
CA ASP A 22 -2.36 -24.26 -22.28
C ASP A 22 -1.19 -23.27 -22.07
N GLU A 23 -0.01 -23.71 -22.46
CA GLU A 23 1.21 -23.02 -22.92
C GLU A 23 1.65 -21.64 -22.34
N GLU A 24 2.67 -21.73 -21.46
CA GLU A 24 3.93 -20.96 -21.39
C GLU A 24 4.12 -19.68 -22.26
N VAL A 25 4.42 -18.55 -21.63
CA VAL A 25 5.79 -17.99 -21.63
C VAL A 25 6.03 -17.22 -20.32
N ALA A 26 7.05 -17.68 -19.61
CA ALA A 26 7.60 -17.09 -18.40
C ALA A 26 8.30 -15.74 -18.63
N LYS A 27 8.27 -14.90 -17.58
CA LYS A 27 9.29 -13.97 -17.03
C LYS A 27 8.53 -12.77 -16.46
N GLY A 28 8.54 -12.46 -15.17
CA GLY A 28 9.60 -12.55 -14.19
C GLY A 28 9.65 -11.19 -13.47
N GLY A 29 9.89 -11.20 -12.16
CA GLY A 29 10.32 -9.99 -11.44
C GLY A 29 9.21 -9.17 -10.79
N ALA A 30 9.17 -9.25 -9.46
CA ALA A 30 8.46 -8.33 -8.60
C ALA A 30 8.89 -6.87 -8.89
N VAL A 31 7.94 -6.03 -9.30
CA VAL A 31 8.13 -4.58 -9.31
C VAL A 31 7.37 -4.01 -8.12
N LYS A 32 8.12 -3.69 -7.06
CA LYS A 32 7.68 -2.81 -5.98
C LYS A 32 7.31 -1.46 -6.61
N LYS A 33 6.02 -1.17 -6.74
CA LYS A 33 5.54 0.17 -7.14
C LYS A 33 5.19 0.93 -5.87
N ALA A 34 6.19 1.61 -5.32
CA ALA A 34 5.95 2.73 -4.41
C ALA A 34 5.16 3.78 -5.20
N LYS A 35 3.88 3.97 -4.85
CA LYS A 35 3.07 5.08 -5.40
C LYS A 35 3.46 6.32 -4.60
N ALA A 36 4.28 7.17 -5.21
CA ALA A 36 4.49 8.53 -4.76
C ALA A 36 3.13 9.25 -4.66
N ALA A 37 2.90 9.92 -3.55
CA ALA A 37 1.89 10.96 -3.42
C ALA A 37 2.32 12.11 -4.33
N GLY A 38 1.78 12.15 -5.54
CA GLY A 38 1.93 13.25 -6.48
C GLY A 38 0.57 13.91 -6.62
N ASP A 39 0.55 15.20 -6.30
CA ASP A 39 -0.47 16.20 -6.57
C ASP A 39 -1.23 15.97 -7.90
N GLU A 40 -2.53 15.71 -7.81
CA GLU A 40 -3.41 15.47 -8.98
C GLU A 40 -4.31 16.68 -9.25
N THR A 41 -3.70 17.85 -9.47
CA THR A 41 -4.40 18.98 -10.12
C THR A 41 -3.87 19.25 -11.54
N GLY A 42 -2.88 18.49 -12.02
CA GLY A 42 -2.16 18.83 -13.26
C GLY A 42 -2.42 17.99 -14.51
N LYS A 43 -3.04 16.80 -14.44
CA LYS A 43 -3.20 15.89 -15.61
C LYS A 43 -4.48 15.06 -15.55
N ALA A 44 -5.64 15.72 -15.57
CA ALA A 44 -6.92 15.02 -15.80
C ALA A 44 -6.99 14.33 -17.20
N SER A 45 -6.00 14.56 -18.07
CA SER A 45 -5.92 14.01 -19.42
C SER A 45 -5.00 12.78 -19.48
N LEU A 46 -5.52 11.71 -20.11
CA LEU A 46 -4.91 10.39 -20.43
C LEU A 46 -5.33 9.18 -19.57
N LEU A 47 -6.54 9.15 -19.01
CA LEU A 47 -7.14 7.89 -18.52
C LEU A 47 -8.20 7.38 -19.51
N SER A 48 -8.18 6.09 -19.82
CA SER A 48 -9.21 5.40 -20.61
C SER A 48 -10.56 5.45 -19.86
N PRO A 49 -11.71 5.52 -20.58
CA PRO A 49 -13.04 5.53 -19.95
C PRO A 49 -13.26 4.39 -18.95
N GLU A 50 -12.78 3.18 -19.27
CA GLU A 50 -12.88 2.03 -18.36
C GLU A 50 -12.09 2.25 -17.06
N GLN A 51 -10.94 2.93 -17.13
CA GLN A 51 -10.14 3.24 -15.96
C GLN A 51 -10.85 4.24 -15.06
N LEU A 52 -11.54 5.23 -15.63
CA LEU A 52 -12.33 6.19 -14.88
C LEU A 52 -13.50 5.52 -14.14
N GLU A 53 -14.20 4.59 -14.79
CA GLU A 53 -15.27 3.81 -14.14
C GLU A 53 -14.74 2.97 -12.98
N ARG A 54 -13.59 2.32 -13.18
CA ARG A 54 -12.93 1.53 -12.12
C ARG A 54 -12.51 2.41 -10.96
N ILE A 55 -11.97 3.60 -11.22
CA ILE A 55 -11.61 4.59 -10.19
C ILE A 55 -12.87 5.04 -9.44
N ARG A 56 -13.94 5.38 -10.17
CA ARG A 56 -15.22 5.80 -9.57
C ARG A 56 -15.77 4.73 -8.63
N LYS A 57 -15.88 3.48 -9.11
CA LYS A 57 -16.37 2.35 -8.32
C LYS A 57 -15.48 2.06 -7.10
N ASN A 58 -14.16 2.12 -7.26
CA ASN A 58 -13.23 1.94 -6.14
C ASN A 58 -13.38 3.05 -5.10
N LYS A 59 -13.52 4.30 -5.55
CA LYS A 59 -13.72 5.47 -4.68
C LYS A 59 -15.01 5.37 -3.87
N GLU A 60 -16.11 4.96 -4.51
CA GLU A 60 -17.39 4.71 -3.83
C GLU A 60 -17.26 3.57 -2.81
N ALA A 61 -16.67 2.44 -3.20
CA ALA A 61 -16.44 1.32 -2.29
C ALA A 61 -15.52 1.68 -1.10
N ALA A 62 -14.48 2.48 -1.32
CA ALA A 62 -13.58 2.95 -0.27
C ALA A 62 -14.31 3.88 0.71
N ARG A 63 -15.18 4.77 0.21
CA ARG A 63 -16.02 5.60 1.08
C ARG A 63 -16.96 4.78 1.92
N GLN A 64 -17.62 3.78 1.33
CA GLN A 64 -18.50 2.89 2.07
C GLN A 64 -17.74 2.15 3.18
N ARG A 65 -16.56 1.59 2.86
CA ARG A 65 -15.69 0.93 3.84
C ARG A 65 -15.25 1.86 4.96
N LEU A 66 -14.98 3.13 4.67
CA LEU A 66 -14.62 4.12 5.68
C LEU A 66 -15.81 4.47 6.58
N ALA A 67 -17.00 4.61 6.01
CA ALA A 67 -18.23 4.88 6.77
C ALA A 67 -18.61 3.69 7.68
N GLU A 68 -18.40 2.47 7.21
CA GLU A 68 -18.61 1.24 7.98
C GLU A 68 -17.51 0.98 9.02
N ARG A 69 -16.36 1.67 8.90
CA ARG A 69 -15.21 1.42 9.77
C ARG A 69 -15.46 2.02 11.15
N ASN A 70 -15.76 1.15 12.11
CA ASN A 70 -15.71 1.47 13.53
C ASN A 70 -14.25 1.53 14.00
N VAL A 71 -13.64 2.70 13.85
CA VAL A 71 -12.28 2.94 14.34
C VAL A 71 -12.30 2.94 15.87
N PRO A 72 -11.48 2.09 16.54
CA PRO A 72 -11.42 2.10 18.00
C PRO A 72 -11.07 3.51 18.53
N PRO A 73 -11.70 3.95 19.62
CA PRO A 73 -11.32 5.17 20.30
C PRO A 73 -9.80 5.19 20.57
N GLY A 74 -9.14 6.30 20.26
CA GLY A 74 -7.69 6.46 20.45
C GLY A 74 -6.80 5.91 19.33
N PHE A 75 -7.37 5.35 18.25
CA PHE A 75 -6.57 5.01 17.06
C PHE A 75 -5.91 6.28 16.51
N GLY A 76 -4.58 6.27 16.40
CA GLY A 76 -3.85 7.46 15.98
C GLY A 76 -3.09 8.15 17.11
N GLU A 77 -3.56 8.05 18.36
CA GLU A 77 -3.06 8.90 19.43
C GLU A 77 -1.61 8.63 19.82
N SER A 78 -1.19 7.36 19.83
CA SER A 78 0.17 6.97 20.24
C SER A 78 1.24 7.63 19.36
N TRP A 79 1.13 7.47 18.04
CA TRP A 79 2.05 8.06 17.10
C TRP A 79 1.79 9.56 16.87
N ARG A 80 0.54 10.04 16.96
CA ARG A 80 0.24 11.49 16.93
C ARG A 80 0.98 12.24 18.03
N ARG A 81 0.92 11.75 19.28
CA ARG A 81 1.60 12.38 20.43
C ARG A 81 3.11 12.38 20.24
N GLN A 82 3.67 11.25 19.79
CA GLN A 82 5.10 11.13 19.55
C GLN A 82 5.58 12.05 18.42
N LEU A 83 4.81 12.19 17.34
CA LEU A 83 5.16 13.02 16.19
C LEU A 83 4.89 14.51 16.40
N ALA A 84 3.95 14.90 17.27
CA ALA A 84 3.63 16.31 17.52
C ALA A 84 4.85 17.14 17.97
N GLY A 85 5.69 16.55 18.83
CA GLY A 85 6.94 17.19 19.27
C GLY A 85 7.99 17.28 18.16
N GLU A 86 7.98 16.35 17.20
CA GLU A 86 8.90 16.34 16.05
C GLU A 86 8.56 17.48 15.07
N PHE A 87 7.29 17.67 14.75
CA PHE A 87 6.84 18.72 13.81
C PHE A 87 7.06 20.15 14.32
N SER A 88 7.30 20.33 15.62
CA SER A 88 7.59 21.66 16.20
C SER A 88 9.07 22.05 16.11
N LYS A 89 9.93 21.15 15.64
CA LYS A 89 11.38 21.38 15.56
C LYS A 89 11.72 22.17 14.29
N PRO A 90 12.77 23.03 14.32
CA PRO A 90 13.09 23.95 13.23
C PRO A 90 13.35 23.23 11.90
N TYR A 91 13.98 22.05 11.92
CA TYR A 91 14.25 21.26 10.71
C TYR A 91 13.01 20.72 9.98
N PHE A 92 11.83 20.73 10.62
CA PHE A 92 10.55 20.39 9.94
C PHE A 92 9.89 21.61 9.31
N VAL A 93 10.22 22.81 9.80
CA VAL A 93 9.72 24.10 9.29
C VAL A 93 10.64 24.63 8.19
N GLU A 94 11.91 24.23 8.22
CA GLU A 94 12.95 24.55 7.25
C GLU A 94 12.78 23.71 5.98
N VAL A 95 11.72 23.98 5.22
CA VAL A 95 11.62 23.68 3.79
C VAL A 95 11.62 25.01 3.03
N SER A 96 12.62 25.83 3.32
CA SER A 96 12.78 27.14 2.70
C SER A 96 14.26 27.41 2.48
N GLU A 97 14.83 26.75 1.48
CA GLU A 97 15.62 27.33 0.37
C GLU A 97 16.03 26.26 -0.64
#